data_AF-A0A5K0ZV52-F1
#
_entry.id   AF-A0A5K0ZV52-F1
#
_cell.length_a   1.000
_cell.length_b   1.000
_cell.length_c   1.000
_cell.angle_alpha   90.00
_cell.angle_beta   90.00
_cell.angle_gamma   90.00
#
_symmetry.space_group_name_H-M   'P 1'
#
loop_
_entity.id
_entity.type
_entity.pdbx_description
1 polymer ?
#
loop_
_entity_poly.entity_id
_entity_poly.type
_entity_poly.pdbx_seq_one_letter_code
_entity_poly.pdbx_strand_id
1 'polypeptide(L)'
;MFSSDEEDDVILEKVSNYYFVDETDQPISFTVLPFQTSTSELRGHLDKRIFMCGDVVSTNSKMYEPVAAWKLELSDLKPTVCALTSKRE
;
A
#
# COMPACT_ATOMS: atom_id res chain seq x y z
N MET A 1 4.76 33.81 -4.66
CA MET A 1 4.02 32.63 -5.16
C MET A 1 5.05 31.56 -5.46
N PHE A 2 5.19 30.62 -4.54
CA PHE A 2 5.99 29.40 -4.70
C PHE A 2 5.17 28.33 -3.99
N SER A 3 4.56 27.43 -4.77
CA SER A 3 3.82 26.29 -4.28
C SER A 3 4.84 25.36 -3.62
N SER A 4 4.77 25.22 -2.30
CA SER A 4 5.51 24.19 -1.59
C SER A 4 4.94 22.87 -2.07
N ASP A 5 5.77 22.12 -2.78
CA ASP A 5 5.59 20.69 -3.02
C ASP A 5 5.58 20.05 -1.63
N GLU A 6 4.38 19.83 -1.10
CA GLU A 6 4.15 18.96 0.04
C GLU A 6 4.48 17.56 -0.47
N GLU A 7 5.77 17.20 -0.42
CA GLU A 7 6.21 15.81 -0.43
C GLU A 7 5.50 15.15 0.75
N ASP A 8 4.31 14.62 0.48
CA ASP A 8 3.53 13.85 1.43
C ASP A 8 4.48 12.77 1.94
N ASP A 9 4.91 12.92 3.20
CA ASP A 9 5.87 12.03 3.84
C ASP A 9 5.22 10.63 3.82
N VAL A 10 5.52 9.85 2.77
CA VAL A 10 4.99 8.51 2.60
C VAL A 10 5.74 7.66 3.61
N ILE A 11 5.16 7.52 4.80
CA ILE A 11 5.71 6.69 5.86
C ILE A 11 5.71 5.25 5.35
N LEU A 12 6.88 4.76 4.94
CA LEU A 12 7.08 3.38 4.53
C LEU A 12 7.31 2.51 5.76
N GLU A 13 6.27 1.81 6.20
CA GLU A 13 6.41 0.78 7.23
C GLU A 13 6.86 -0.55 6.62
N LYS A 14 7.90 -1.15 7.20
CA LYS A 14 8.38 -2.46 6.78
C LYS A 14 7.52 -3.54 7.43
N VAL A 15 6.86 -4.33 6.59
CA VAL A 15 5.98 -5.42 7.01
C VAL A 15 6.60 -6.77 6.64
N SER A 16 6.50 -7.76 7.54
CA SER A 16 6.88 -9.15 7.31
C SER A 16 5.68 -10.08 7.49
N ASN A 17 5.76 -11.30 6.96
CA ASN A 17 4.70 -12.31 7.07
C ASN A 17 3.31 -11.79 6.62
N TYR A 18 3.30 -11.02 5.53
CA TYR A 18 2.10 -10.33 5.07
C TYR A 18 1.17 -11.25 4.27
N TYR A 19 -0.13 -10.95 4.32
CA TYR A 19 -1.16 -11.54 3.49
C TYR A 19 -2.27 -10.52 3.22
N PHE A 20 -3.02 -10.70 2.13
CA PHE A 20 -4.14 -9.85 1.77
C PHE A 20 -5.46 -10.58 2.00
N VAL A 21 -6.46 -9.89 2.50
CA VAL A 21 -7.82 -10.40 2.67
C VAL A 21 -8.85 -9.46 2.05
N ASP A 22 -10.00 -10.01 1.65
CA ASP A 22 -11.16 -9.22 1.24
C ASP A 22 -12.05 -8.85 2.43
N GLU A 23 -13.19 -8.20 2.16
CA GLU A 23 -14.22 -7.84 3.14
C GLU A 23 -14.83 -9.04 3.89
N THR A 24 -14.73 -10.25 3.33
CA THR A 24 -15.17 -11.51 3.97
C THR A 24 -14.07 -12.25 4.71
N ASP A 25 -12.90 -11.62 4.91
CA ASP A 25 -11.72 -12.18 5.57
C ASP A 25 -11.12 -13.39 4.83
N GLN A 26 -11.42 -13.57 3.54
CA GLN A 26 -10.80 -14.63 2.74
C GLN A 26 -9.45 -14.17 2.18
N PRO A 27 -8.43 -15.04 2.18
CA PRO A 27 -7.13 -14.71 1.62
C PRO A 27 -7.24 -14.51 0.10
N ILE A 28 -6.70 -13.39 -0.37
CA ILE A 28 -6.67 -13.02 -1.79
C ILE A 28 -5.26 -12.70 -2.26
N SER A 29 -5.06 -12.68 -3.58
CA SER A 29 -3.79 -12.27 -4.18
C SER A 29 -3.71 -10.75 -4.34
N PHE A 30 -2.52 -10.17 -4.15
CA PHE A 30 -2.30 -8.74 -4.41
C PHE A 30 -2.53 -8.34 -5.88
N THR A 31 -2.59 -9.30 -6.81
CA THR A 31 -2.88 -9.05 -8.24
C THR A 31 -4.24 -8.41 -8.48
N VAL A 32 -5.18 -8.50 -7.53
CA VAL A 32 -6.48 -7.83 -7.65
C VAL A 32 -6.42 -6.32 -7.33
N LEU A 33 -5.33 -5.86 -6.71
CA LEU A 33 -5.07 -4.45 -6.47
C LEU A 33 -4.52 -3.79 -7.76
N PRO A 34 -4.85 -2.52 -8.04
CA PRO A 34 -4.35 -1.80 -9.19
C PRO A 34 -2.86 -1.53 -8.98
N PHE A 35 -2.11 -1.65 -10.07
CA PHE A 35 -0.71 -1.27 -10.10
C PHE A 35 -0.58 0.24 -10.35
N GLN A 36 0.04 0.97 -9.42
CA GLN A 36 0.30 2.40 -9.56
C GLN A 36 1.76 2.63 -9.99
N THR A 37 1.95 3.11 -11.23
CA THR A 37 3.27 3.37 -11.82
C THR A 37 3.68 4.85 -11.81
N SER A 38 2.77 5.78 -11.45
CA SER A 38 3.04 7.23 -11.41
C SER A 38 2.03 7.96 -10.52
N THR A 39 2.41 9.12 -10.00
CA THR A 39 1.67 9.95 -9.02
C THR A 39 0.29 10.41 -9.49
N SER A 40 -0.04 10.31 -10.78
CA SER A 40 -1.24 10.95 -11.35
C SER A 40 -2.38 10.05 -11.79
N GLU A 41 -2.29 8.71 -11.70
CA GLU A 41 -3.40 7.86 -12.17
C GLU A 41 -3.72 6.72 -11.19
N LEU A 42 -4.41 7.07 -10.10
CA LEU A 42 -5.22 6.11 -9.34
C LEU A 42 -6.48 5.79 -10.18
N ARG A 43 -6.29 5.05 -11.28
CA ARG A 43 -7.36 4.76 -12.26
C ARG A 43 -8.21 3.53 -11.95
N GLY A 44 -7.99 2.88 -10.81
CA GLY A 44 -8.77 1.74 -10.39
C GLY A 44 -9.57 2.09 -9.14
N HIS A 45 -10.84 2.47 -9.30
CA HIS A 45 -11.78 2.33 -8.20
C HIS A 45 -11.92 0.83 -7.93
N LEU A 46 -11.28 0.33 -6.88
CA LEU A 46 -11.62 -1.00 -6.42
C LEU A 46 -12.99 -0.95 -5.77
N ASP A 47 -13.95 -1.62 -6.40
CA ASP A 47 -15.28 -1.82 -5.82
C ASP A 47 -15.20 -2.64 -4.52
N LYS A 48 -14.13 -3.43 -4.36
CA LYS A 48 -13.89 -4.30 -3.21
C LYS A 48 -12.87 -3.70 -2.25
N ARG A 49 -13.17 -3.74 -0.96
CA ARG A 49 -12.20 -3.38 0.07
C ARG A 49 -11.24 -4.53 0.30
N ILE A 50 -9.95 -4.22 0.21
CA ILE A 50 -8.87 -5.16 0.46
C ILE A 50 -8.10 -4.67 1.66
N PHE A 51 -7.72 -5.60 2.53
CA PHE A 51 -6.94 -5.33 3.72
C PHE A 51 -5.62 -6.09 3.64
N MET A 52 -4.54 -5.45 4.07
CA MET A 52 -3.26 -6.11 4.27
C MET A 52 -3.05 -6.35 5.75
N CYS A 53 -2.74 -7.59 6.07
CA CYS A 53 -2.37 -8.04 7.38
C CYS A 53 -0.89 -8.40 7.39
N GLY A 54 -0.19 -8.16 8.48
CA GLY A 54 1.20 -8.59 8.63
C GLY A 54 1.82 -8.08 9.91
N ASP A 55 3.10 -8.37 10.11
CA ASP A 55 3.84 -7.94 11.27
C ASP A 55 4.71 -6.73 10.91
N VAL A 56 4.43 -5.59 11.54
CA VAL A 56 5.24 -4.38 11.39
C VAL A 56 6.57 -4.62 12.08
N VAL A 57 7.66 -4.62 11.32
CA VAL A 57 9.01 -4.91 11.84
C VAL A 57 9.43 -3.86 12.87
N SER A 58 9.05 -2.60 12.66
CA SER A 58 9.41 -1.47 13.50
C SER A 58 8.77 -1.51 14.89
N THR A 59 7.48 -1.88 14.97
CA THR A 59 6.69 -1.87 16.22
C THR A 59 6.43 -3.27 16.77
N ASN A 60 6.87 -4.32 16.06
CA ASN A 60 6.56 -5.73 16.33
C ASN A 60 5.06 -5.99 16.58
N SER A 61 4.21 -5.19 15.96
CA SER A 61 2.75 -5.22 16.13
C SER A 61 2.09 -5.71 14.85
N LYS A 62 0.90 -6.28 14.97
CA LYS A 62 0.11 -6.68 13.80
C LYS A 62 -0.49 -5.46 13.12
N MET A 63 -0.24 -5.34 11.82
CA MET A 63 -0.91 -4.41 10.92
C MET A 63 -2.21 -5.03 10.43
N TYR A 64 -3.26 -4.22 10.35
CA TYR A 64 -4.50 -4.53 9.65
C TYR A 64 -4.99 -3.24 9.01
N GLU A 65 -4.61 -3.00 7.76
CA GLU A 65 -4.84 -1.72 7.10
C GLU A 65 -5.47 -1.90 5.71
N PRO A 66 -6.42 -1.05 5.31
CA PRO A 66 -7.00 -1.10 3.97
C PRO A 66 -5.97 -0.68 2.92
N VAL A 67 -5.82 -1.48 1.87
CA VAL A 67 -4.92 -1.21 0.75
C VAL A 67 -5.76 -0.91 -0.49
N ALA A 68 -5.45 0.22 -1.13
CA ALA A 68 -6.14 0.65 -2.35
C ALA A 68 -5.34 0.29 -3.60
N ALA A 69 -4.00 0.29 -3.52
CA ALA A 69 -3.13 -0.02 -4.64
C ALA A 69 -1.79 -0.59 -4.21
N TRP A 70 -0.98 -1.00 -5.18
CA TRP A 70 0.41 -1.35 -4.94
C TRP A 70 1.30 -0.72 -6.01
N LYS A 71 2.52 -0.37 -5.62
CA LYS A 71 3.56 0.14 -6.50
C LYS A 71 4.81 -0.72 -6.40
N LEU A 72 5.59 -0.72 -7.48
CA LEU A 72 6.93 -1.31 -7.50
C LEU A 72 7.93 -0.16 -7.60
N GLU A 73 8.74 0.01 -6.57
CA GLU A 73 9.82 0.98 -6.56
C GLU A 73 11.11 0.32 -7.03
N LEU A 74 11.64 0.82 -8.15
CA LEU A 74 12.87 0.34 -8.80
C LEU A 74 14.04 1.32 -8.64
N SER A 75 13.85 2.41 -7.90
CA SER A 75 14.85 3.47 -7.74
C SER A 75 16.06 3.03 -6.92
N ASP A 76 15.91 1.99 -6.10
CA ASP A 76 16.96 1.44 -5.25
C ASP A 76 17.62 0.20 -5.88
N LEU A 77 18.75 -0.24 -5.30
CA LEU A 77 19.48 -1.44 -5.74
C LEU A 77 18.62 -2.71 -5.65
N LYS A 78 17.57 -2.69 -4.81
CA LYS A 78 16.63 -3.79 -4.65
C LYS A 78 15.20 -3.35 -4.99
N PRO A 79 14.51 -4.07 -5.91
CA PRO A 79 13.11 -3.79 -6.20
C PRO A 79 12.27 -3.98 -4.93
N THR A 80 11.51 -2.94 -4.58
CA THR A 80 10.66 -2.93 -3.38
C THR A 80 9.20 -2.83 -3.80
N VAL A 81 8.38 -3.75 -3.29
CA VAL A 81 6.92 -3.69 -3.46
C VAL A 81 6.35 -2.91 -2.30
N CYS A 82 5.59 -1.85 -2.60
CA CYS A 82 4.94 -1.02 -1.59
C CYS A 82 3.42 -1.13 -1.77
N ALA A 83 2.72 -1.53 -0.70
CA ALA A 83 1.28 -1.41 -0.62
C ALA A 83 0.92 0.05 -0.30
N LEU A 84 -0.06 0.60 -1.02
CA LEU A 84 -0.53 1.96 -0.86
C LEU A 84 -1.87 1.90 -0.12
N THR A 85 -1.84 2.39 1.12
CA THR A 85 -3.05 2.58 1.92
C THR A 85 -3.66 3.94 1.56
N SER A 86 -4.98 4.00 1.55
CA SER A 86 -5.64 5.31 1.51
C SER A 86 -5.50 5.92 2.90
N LYS A 87 -4.65 6.93 3.08
CA LYS A 87 -4.66 7.73 4.32
C LYS A 87 -6.11 8.18 4.56
N ARG A 88 -6.65 7.92 5.74
CA ARG A 88 -7.80 8.68 6.25
C ARG A 88 -7.23 10.01 6.72
N GLU A 89 -7.53 11.08 5.99
CA GLU A 89 -7.52 12.44 6.54
C GLU A 89 -8.51 12.55 7.71
#